data_AF-A0A251U897-F1
#
_entry.id   AF-A0A251U897-F1
#
_cell.length_a   1.000
_cell.length_b   1.000
_cell.length_c   1.000
_cell.angle_alpha   90.00
_cell.angle_beta   90.00
_cell.angle_gamma   90.00
#
_symmetry.space_group_name_H-M   'P 1'
#
loop_
_entity.id
_entity.type
_entity.pdbx_description
1 polymer ?
#
loop_
_entity_poly.entity_id
_entity_poly.type
_entity_poly.pdbx_seq_one_letter_code
_entity_poly.pdbx_strand_id
1 'polypeptide(L)'
;MGKTGREWTQIYAIYGMDDYQTPIFLLIHAIIFSLSSVLFLVYFDSICSSFEPILPSTGFARFAAGFTGSVTALSGVCLFYAAGNMFYSSVALRWEMAQRMVATVNDWSTVKTALDVGCGRGILLNTVAMQLKKEGSSGRVVGLDRKNTTLAVLRTAGMEGIRHSCN
;
A
#
# COMPACT_ATOMS: atom_id res chain seq x y z
N MET A 1 3.68 -30.43 10.25
CA MET A 1 4.76 -30.11 9.28
C MET A 1 4.25 -29.08 8.28
N GLY A 2 4.96 -27.96 8.17
CA GLY A 2 4.99 -26.96 7.09
C GLY A 2 3.73 -26.67 6.27
N LYS A 3 2.90 -25.72 6.72
CA LYS A 3 2.17 -24.84 5.78
C LYS A 3 3.01 -23.57 5.57
N THR A 4 4.17 -23.72 4.93
CA THR A 4 5.02 -22.62 4.41
C THR A 4 4.42 -21.97 3.16
N GLY A 5 3.09 -21.85 3.15
CA GLY A 5 2.28 -21.29 2.10
C GLY A 5 1.12 -20.52 2.71
N ARG A 6 1.38 -19.74 3.77
CA ARG A 6 0.49 -18.64 4.13
C ARG A 6 0.56 -17.66 2.96
N GLU A 7 -0.28 -17.92 1.97
CA GLU A 7 -0.27 -17.29 0.66
C GLU A 7 -0.09 -15.79 0.84
N TRP A 8 0.88 -15.22 0.15
CA TRP A 8 1.11 -13.77 0.14
C TRP A 8 -0.17 -13.00 -0.14
N THR A 9 -1.10 -13.58 -0.90
CA THR A 9 -2.47 -13.11 -1.11
C THR A 9 -3.28 -12.93 0.19
N GLN A 10 -3.18 -13.84 1.16
CA GLN A 10 -3.85 -13.73 2.46
C GLN A 10 -3.18 -12.66 3.33
N ILE A 11 -1.85 -12.54 3.25
CA ILE A 11 -1.09 -11.45 3.87
C ILE A 11 -1.54 -10.11 3.24
N TYR A 12 -1.55 -9.95 1.93
CA TYR A 12 -2.05 -8.74 1.26
C TYR A 12 -3.55 -8.48 1.49
N ALA A 13 -4.36 -9.51 1.71
CA ALA A 13 -5.77 -9.35 2.05
C ALA A 13 -5.96 -8.76 3.46
N ILE A 14 -5.10 -9.13 4.42
CA ILE A 14 -5.14 -8.70 5.83
C ILE A 14 -4.32 -7.41 6.07
N TYR A 15 -3.17 -7.27 5.43
CA TYR A 15 -2.22 -6.14 5.57
C TYR A 15 -2.34 -5.10 4.46
N GLY A 16 -3.35 -5.26 3.60
CA GLY A 16 -3.52 -4.45 2.42
C GLY A 16 -3.87 -3.00 2.66
N MET A 17 -3.37 -2.13 1.79
CA MET A 17 -3.69 -0.71 1.77
C MET A 17 -5.22 -0.50 1.71
N ASP A 18 -5.76 0.33 2.60
CA ASP A 18 -7.19 0.68 2.60
C ASP A 18 -7.61 1.33 1.26
N ASP A 19 -6.66 1.97 0.58
CA ASP A 19 -6.83 2.61 -0.72
C ASP A 19 -5.79 2.08 -1.72
N TYR A 20 -6.01 0.86 -2.23
CA TYR A 20 -5.18 0.29 -3.29
C TYR A 20 -5.31 1.05 -4.62
N GLN A 21 -6.40 1.78 -4.81
CA GLN A 21 -6.67 2.49 -6.06
C GLN A 21 -5.63 3.59 -6.31
N THR A 22 -5.28 4.37 -5.29
CA THR A 22 -4.31 5.47 -5.41
C THR A 22 -2.89 5.03 -5.79
N PRO A 23 -2.23 4.07 -5.11
CA PRO A 23 -0.89 3.64 -5.49
C PRO A 23 -0.86 2.89 -6.83
N ILE A 24 -1.91 2.12 -7.15
CA ILE A 24 -2.03 1.45 -8.47
C ILE A 24 -2.19 2.49 -9.57
N PHE A 25 -3.05 3.50 -9.36
CA PHE A 25 -3.21 4.61 -10.28
C PHE A 25 -1.89 5.35 -10.51
N LEU A 26 -1.15 5.67 -9.43
CA LEU A 26 0.16 6.30 -9.51
C LEU A 26 1.18 5.44 -10.27
N LEU A 27 1.24 4.13 -10.01
CA LEU A 27 2.12 3.21 -10.73
C LEU A 27 1.81 3.14 -12.22
N ILE A 28 0.53 3.03 -12.59
CA ILE A 28 0.12 3.00 -14.01
C ILE A 28 0.54 4.29 -14.70
N HIS A 29 0.30 5.45 -14.07
CA HIS A 29 0.71 6.74 -14.62
C HIS A 29 2.23 6.88 -14.71
N ALA A 30 2.97 6.38 -13.72
CA ALA A 30 4.42 6.36 -13.74
C ALA A 30 4.97 5.52 -14.90
N ILE A 31 4.37 4.35 -15.17
CA ILE A 31 4.72 3.50 -16.31
C ILE A 31 4.43 4.21 -17.63
N ILE A 32 3.24 4.80 -17.77
CA ILE A 32 2.85 5.54 -18.99
C ILE A 32 3.81 6.71 -19.24
N PHE A 33 4.13 7.49 -18.22
CA PHE A 33 5.06 8.62 -18.34
C PHE A 33 6.50 8.18 -18.62
N SER A 34 6.95 7.08 -18.04
CA SER A 34 8.26 6.52 -18.36
C SER A 34 8.32 6.02 -19.80
N LEU A 35 7.29 5.30 -20.28
CA LEU A 35 7.21 4.82 -21.65
C LEU A 35 7.12 5.98 -22.64
N SER A 36 6.28 6.98 -22.36
CA SER A 36 6.15 8.14 -23.23
C SER A 36 7.45 8.95 -23.28
N SER A 37 8.18 9.09 -22.18
CA SER A 37 9.51 9.71 -22.16
C SER A 37 10.51 8.96 -23.05
N VAL A 38 10.53 7.63 -22.99
CA VAL A 38 11.37 6.80 -23.88
C VAL A 38 10.96 6.98 -25.35
N LEU A 39 9.66 7.00 -25.64
CA LEU A 39 9.15 7.26 -26.99
C LEU A 39 9.55 8.66 -27.48
N PHE A 40 9.54 9.68 -26.61
CA PHE A 40 10.02 11.02 -26.93
C PHE A 40 11.51 11.04 -27.30
N LEU A 41 12.33 10.20 -26.67
CA LEU A 41 13.75 10.05 -27.01
C LEU A 41 13.96 9.28 -28.32
N VAL A 42 13.24 8.17 -28.53
CA VAL A 42 13.38 7.32 -29.73
C VAL A 42 12.87 8.04 -30.98
N TYR A 43 11.74 8.73 -30.88
CA TYR A 43 11.10 9.42 -32.00
C TYR A 43 11.42 10.92 -32.03
N PHE A 44 12.47 11.35 -31.33
CA PHE A 44 12.79 12.76 -31.15
C PHE A 44 12.83 13.55 -32.46
N ASP A 45 13.53 13.03 -33.48
CA ASP A 45 13.64 13.70 -34.77
C ASP A 45 12.31 13.72 -35.54
N SER A 46 11.53 12.64 -35.52
CA SER A 46 10.20 12.57 -36.15
C SER A 46 9.18 13.49 -35.48
N ILE A 47 9.29 13.66 -34.16
CA ILE A 47 8.47 14.60 -33.38
C ILE A 47 8.84 16.02 -33.78
N CYS A 48 10.13 16.35 -33.82
CA CYS A 48 10.59 17.68 -34.22
C CYS A 48 10.16 18.06 -35.64
N SER A 49 10.28 17.14 -36.61
CA SER A 49 9.82 17.37 -37.98
C SER A 49 8.30 17.57 -38.10
N SER A 50 7.52 16.96 -37.20
CA SER A 50 6.05 17.13 -37.17
C SER A 50 5.63 18.50 -36.62
N PHE A 51 6.47 19.10 -35.76
CA PHE A 51 6.22 20.43 -35.18
C PHE A 51 6.85 21.58 -35.97
N GLU A 52 7.77 21.28 -36.88
CA GLU A 52 8.41 22.22 -37.81
C GLU A 52 7.44 23.09 -38.64
N PRO A 53 6.27 22.61 -39.10
CA PRO A 53 5.31 23.45 -39.83
C PRO A 53 4.45 24.35 -38.92
N ILE A 54 4.42 24.09 -37.61
CA ILE A 54 3.56 24.80 -36.65
C ILE A 54 4.37 25.83 -35.84
N LEU A 55 5.64 25.53 -35.57
CA LEU A 55 6.50 26.36 -34.76
C LEU A 55 7.39 27.27 -35.63
N PRO A 56 7.62 28.52 -35.19
CA PRO A 56 8.32 29.53 -35.99
C PRO A 56 9.81 29.25 -36.18
N SER A 57 10.40 28.32 -35.42
CA SER A 57 11.80 27.90 -35.62
C SER A 57 12.04 26.43 -35.26
N THR A 58 12.94 25.82 -36.03
CA THR A 58 13.40 24.43 -35.85
C THR A 58 14.09 24.22 -34.50
N GLY A 59 14.82 25.23 -34.02
CA GLY A 59 15.46 25.23 -32.70
C GLY A 59 14.44 25.24 -31.55
N PHE A 60 13.34 25.98 -31.70
CA PHE A 60 12.29 26.02 -30.68
C PHE A 60 11.52 24.69 -30.61
N ALA A 61 11.27 24.03 -31.75
CA ALA A 61 10.65 22.71 -31.78
C ALA A 61 11.49 21.65 -31.03
N ARG A 62 12.81 21.64 -31.27
CA ARG A 62 13.75 20.75 -30.57
C ARG A 62 13.80 21.02 -29.07
N PHE A 63 13.85 22.30 -28.68
CA PHE A 63 13.84 22.69 -27.27
C PHE A 63 12.53 22.27 -26.59
N ALA A 64 11.38 22.56 -27.20
CA ALA A 64 10.07 22.23 -26.64
C ALA A 64 9.88 20.71 -26.49
N ALA A 65 10.27 19.92 -27.49
CA ALA A 65 10.22 18.46 -27.44
C ALA A 65 11.13 17.91 -26.33
N GLY A 66 12.37 18.40 -26.24
CA GLY A 66 13.33 17.96 -25.21
C GLY A 66 12.91 18.36 -23.79
N PHE A 67 12.39 19.58 -23.62
CA PHE A 67 11.85 20.06 -22.35
C PHE A 67 10.65 19.22 -21.91
N THR A 68 9.70 18.98 -22.81
CA THR A 68 8.52 18.15 -22.54
C THR A 68 8.93 16.72 -22.15
N GLY A 69 9.80 16.08 -22.93
CA GLY A 69 10.30 14.75 -22.63
C GLY A 69 11.02 14.66 -21.27
N SER A 70 11.78 15.69 -20.89
CA SER A 70 12.47 15.78 -19.60
C SER A 70 11.50 15.97 -18.43
N VAL A 71 10.50 16.84 -18.57
CA VAL A 71 9.45 17.05 -17.56
C VAL A 71 8.64 15.77 -17.38
N THR A 72 8.31 15.06 -18.46
CA THR A 72 7.63 13.78 -18.41
C THR A 72 8.47 12.71 -17.70
N ALA A 73 9.77 12.65 -17.97
CA ALA A 73 10.70 11.74 -17.28
C ALA A 73 10.74 12.00 -15.76
N LEU A 74 10.94 13.26 -15.37
CA LEU A 74 11.01 13.67 -13.97
C LEU A 74 9.68 13.39 -13.25
N SER A 75 8.56 13.67 -13.92
CA SER A 75 7.22 13.36 -13.39
C SER A 75 7.04 11.86 -13.17
N GLY A 76 7.49 11.02 -14.09
CA GLY A 76 7.47 9.56 -13.94
C GLY A 76 8.25 9.09 -12.71
N VAL A 77 9.48 9.59 -12.52
CA VAL A 77 10.32 9.26 -11.34
C VAL A 77 9.64 9.68 -10.04
N CYS A 78 9.08 10.90 -9.99
CA CYS A 78 8.35 11.38 -8.82
C CYS A 78 7.12 10.52 -8.49
N LEU A 79 6.37 10.07 -9.50
CA LEU A 79 5.22 9.20 -9.31
C LEU A 79 5.64 7.81 -8.80
N PHE A 80 6.74 7.25 -9.30
CA PHE A 80 7.30 6.00 -8.78
C PHE A 80 7.72 6.13 -7.32
N TYR A 81 8.41 7.22 -6.97
CA TYR A 81 8.81 7.48 -5.59
C TYR A 81 7.59 7.64 -4.67
N ALA A 82 6.58 8.40 -5.09
CA ALA A 82 5.34 8.59 -4.33
C ALA A 82 4.61 7.26 -4.12
N ALA A 83 4.45 6.46 -5.18
CA ALA A 83 3.82 5.14 -5.08
C ALA A 83 4.60 4.22 -4.12
N GLY A 84 5.92 4.13 -4.27
CA GLY A 84 6.79 3.34 -3.40
C GLY A 84 6.71 3.76 -1.94
N ASN A 85 6.72 5.07 -1.67
CA ASN A 85 6.57 5.61 -0.32
C ASN A 85 5.21 5.26 0.29
N MET A 86 4.13 5.30 -0.50
CA MET A 86 2.81 4.88 -0.03
C MET A 86 2.76 3.39 0.30
N PHE A 87 3.38 2.52 -0.51
CA PHE A 87 3.49 1.09 -0.19
C PHE A 87 4.28 0.84 1.09
N TYR A 88 5.41 1.51 1.26
CA TYR A 88 6.27 1.33 2.42
C TYR A 88 5.61 1.84 3.72
N SER A 89 5.05 3.05 3.66
CA SER A 89 4.40 3.70 4.80
C SER A 89 3.14 2.98 5.28
N SER A 90 2.38 2.38 4.36
CA SER A 90 1.11 1.73 4.72
C SER A 90 1.28 0.31 5.25
N VAL A 91 2.27 -0.46 4.77
CA VAL A 91 2.37 -1.88 5.13
C VAL A 91 3.49 -2.13 6.14
N ALA A 92 4.73 -1.78 5.79
CA ALA A 92 5.89 -2.06 6.64
C ALA A 92 5.83 -1.27 7.95
N LEU A 93 5.48 0.02 7.87
CA LEU A 93 5.40 0.88 9.04
C LEU A 93 4.25 0.48 9.98
N ARG A 94 3.06 0.18 9.44
CA ARG A 94 1.91 -0.27 10.25
C ARG A 94 2.21 -1.61 10.94
N TRP A 95 2.92 -2.51 10.26
CA TRP A 95 3.36 -3.78 10.85
C TRP A 95 4.37 -3.58 11.98
N GLU A 96 5.43 -2.79 11.77
CA GLU A 96 6.40 -2.49 12.82
C GLU A 96 5.76 -1.81 14.03
N MET A 97 4.86 -0.86 13.80
CA MET A 97 4.12 -0.20 14.87
C MET A 97 3.27 -1.20 15.66
N ALA A 98 2.56 -2.11 14.98
CA ALA A 98 1.78 -3.15 15.64
C ALA A 98 2.66 -4.07 16.49
N GLN A 99 3.84 -4.47 15.99
CA GLN A 99 4.80 -5.27 16.74
C GLN A 99 5.32 -4.53 17.99
N ARG A 100 5.67 -3.25 17.86
CA ARG A 100 6.14 -2.43 18.98
C ARG A 100 5.03 -2.24 20.03
N MET A 101 3.81 -1.95 19.62
CA MET A 101 2.66 -1.85 20.53
C MET A 101 2.44 -3.14 21.30
N VAL A 102 2.51 -4.29 20.62
CA VAL A 102 2.38 -5.59 21.27
C VAL A 102 3.53 -5.85 22.26
N ALA A 103 4.74 -5.42 21.93
CA ALA A 103 5.90 -5.55 22.81
C ALA A 103 5.85 -4.65 24.06
N THR A 104 5.03 -3.59 24.10
CA THR A 104 4.88 -2.74 25.30
C THR A 104 4.11 -3.40 26.44
N VAL A 105 3.33 -4.44 26.14
CA VAL A 105 2.57 -5.17 27.15
C VAL A 105 3.47 -6.30 27.67
N ASN A 106 3.88 -6.17 28.93
CA ASN A 106 4.83 -7.09 29.56
C ASN A 106 4.22 -8.47 29.87
N ASP A 107 2.92 -8.54 30.13
CA ASP A 107 2.23 -9.79 30.44
C ASP A 107 0.87 -9.86 29.72
N TRP A 108 0.79 -10.76 28.76
CA TRP A 108 -0.38 -11.00 27.93
C TRP A 108 -1.36 -12.00 28.53
N SER A 109 -0.95 -12.75 29.55
CA SER A 109 -1.80 -13.74 30.22
C SER A 109 -2.94 -13.09 31.02
N THR A 110 -2.73 -11.86 31.49
CA THR A 110 -3.71 -11.07 32.26
C THR A 110 -4.64 -10.24 31.39
N VAL A 111 -4.33 -10.09 30.09
CA VAL A 111 -5.12 -9.28 29.16
C VAL A 111 -6.40 -10.01 28.77
N LYS A 112 -7.53 -9.59 29.37
CA LYS A 112 -8.86 -10.16 29.11
C LYS A 112 -9.58 -9.53 27.92
N THR A 113 -9.26 -8.29 27.57
CA THR A 113 -9.91 -7.60 26.44
C THR A 113 -8.93 -6.64 25.77
N ALA A 114 -8.91 -6.63 24.44
CA ALA A 114 -8.20 -5.66 23.61
C ALA A 114 -9.19 -4.99 22.64
N LEU A 115 -9.14 -3.66 22.55
CA LEU A 115 -9.99 -2.86 21.66
C LEU A 115 -9.09 -2.13 20.67
N ASP A 116 -9.32 -2.34 19.38
CA ASP A 116 -8.67 -1.61 18.29
C ASP A 116 -9.70 -0.67 17.65
N VAL A 117 -9.41 0.64 17.70
CA VAL A 117 -10.32 1.73 17.28
C VAL A 117 -9.82 2.30 15.96
N GLY A 118 -10.66 2.27 14.93
CA GLY A 118 -10.25 2.55 13.56
C GLY A 118 -9.50 1.36 12.94
N CYS A 119 -9.96 0.14 13.23
CA CYS A 119 -9.30 -1.12 12.84
C CYS A 119 -8.86 -1.16 11.37
N GLY A 120 -9.60 -0.53 10.45
CA GLY A 120 -9.40 -0.70 9.01
C GLY A 120 -9.42 -2.19 8.66
N ARG A 121 -8.32 -2.67 8.06
CA ARG A 121 -8.10 -4.10 7.79
C ARG A 121 -7.62 -4.95 8.98
N GLY A 122 -7.50 -4.41 10.19
CA GLY A 122 -7.23 -5.18 11.42
C GLY A 122 -5.79 -5.70 11.55
N ILE A 123 -4.79 -4.94 11.06
CA ILE A 123 -3.36 -5.29 11.18
C ILE A 123 -2.94 -5.42 12.65
N LEU A 124 -3.34 -4.45 13.47
CA LEU A 124 -3.07 -4.45 14.90
C LEU A 124 -3.87 -5.56 15.58
N LEU A 125 -5.17 -5.67 15.27
CA LEU A 125 -6.07 -6.69 15.79
C LEU A 125 -5.54 -8.13 15.56
N ASN A 126 -5.06 -8.44 14.36
CA ASN A 126 -4.48 -9.75 14.04
C ASN A 126 -3.17 -10.01 14.81
N THR A 127 -2.32 -8.99 14.93
CA THR A 127 -1.05 -9.11 15.67
C THR A 127 -1.29 -9.36 17.16
N VAL A 128 -2.27 -8.65 17.74
CA VAL A 128 -2.74 -8.84 19.12
C VAL A 128 -3.36 -10.22 19.32
N ALA A 129 -4.20 -10.68 18.40
CA ALA A 129 -4.81 -12.00 18.45
C ALA A 129 -3.77 -13.14 18.45
N MET A 130 -2.73 -13.02 17.60
CA MET A 130 -1.63 -13.99 17.59
C MET A 130 -0.84 -13.99 18.91
N GLN A 131 -0.60 -12.83 19.50
CA GLN A 131 0.12 -12.75 20.78
C GLN A 131 -0.69 -13.35 21.94
N LEU A 132 -1.99 -13.04 22.02
CA LEU A 132 -2.90 -13.63 23.02
C LEU A 132 -2.95 -15.16 22.90
N LYS A 133 -2.98 -15.69 21.67
CA LYS A 133 -2.94 -17.13 21.42
C LYS A 133 -1.62 -17.77 21.84
N LYS A 134 -0.48 -17.13 21.55
CA LYS A 134 0.86 -17.62 21.91
C LYS A 134 1.02 -17.76 23.42
N GLU A 135 0.46 -16.82 24.17
CA GLU A 135 0.55 -16.74 25.63
C GLU A 135 -0.59 -17.52 26.33
N GLY A 136 -1.44 -18.21 25.57
CA GLY A 136 -2.50 -19.07 26.09
C GLY A 136 -3.68 -18.32 26.73
N SER A 137 -3.80 -17.01 26.48
CA SER A 137 -4.84 -16.17 27.05
C SER A 137 -6.17 -16.31 26.29
N SER A 138 -7.28 -16.50 27.01
CA SER A 138 -8.65 -16.52 26.46
C SER A 138 -9.21 -15.10 26.22
N GLY A 139 -8.33 -14.13 25.94
CA GLY A 139 -8.68 -12.72 25.78
C GLY A 139 -9.65 -12.48 24.62
N ARG A 140 -10.54 -11.50 24.81
CA ARG A 140 -11.49 -11.05 23.78
C ARG A 140 -10.88 -9.90 22.98
N VAL A 141 -10.91 -9.97 21.65
CA VAL A 141 -10.44 -8.86 20.80
C VAL A 141 -11.64 -8.23 20.10
N VAL A 142 -11.74 -6.91 20.16
CA VAL A 142 -12.86 -6.13 19.64
C VAL A 142 -12.29 -5.10 18.68
N GLY A 143 -12.82 -5.06 17.46
CA GLY A 143 -12.44 -4.06 16.46
C GLY A 143 -13.61 -3.12 16.19
N LEU A 144 -13.37 -1.82 16.30
CA LEU A 144 -14.32 -0.78 15.93
C LEU A 144 -13.78 -0.10 14.66
N ASP A 145 -14.54 -0.10 13.57
CA ASP A 145 -14.21 0.67 12.36
C ASP A 145 -15.45 1.39 11.84
N ARG A 146 -15.26 2.59 11.31
CA ARG A 146 -16.32 3.41 10.71
C ARG A 146 -16.65 2.93 9.28
N LYS A 147 -15.73 2.21 8.64
CA LYS A 147 -15.92 1.60 7.32
C LYS A 147 -16.19 0.09 7.49
N ASN A 148 -17.09 -0.47 6.69
CA ASN A 148 -17.56 -1.87 6.80
C ASN A 148 -16.52 -2.92 6.34
N THR A 149 -15.22 -2.57 6.37
CA THR A 149 -14.06 -3.34 5.91
C THR A 149 -13.57 -4.37 6.94
N THR A 150 -14.01 -4.24 8.19
CA THR A 150 -13.64 -5.08 9.36
C THR A 150 -14.13 -6.52 9.28
N LEU A 151 -15.14 -6.82 8.47
CA LEU A 151 -15.81 -8.13 8.46
C LEU A 151 -14.92 -9.28 7.98
N ALA A 152 -13.97 -9.04 7.06
CA ALA A 152 -13.12 -10.08 6.50
C ALA A 152 -12.06 -10.60 7.50
N VAL A 153 -11.52 -9.71 8.34
CA VAL A 153 -10.50 -10.06 9.35
C VAL A 153 -11.14 -10.68 10.60
N LEU A 154 -12.34 -10.23 10.96
CA LEU A 154 -13.14 -10.87 12.02
C LEU A 154 -13.55 -12.30 11.66
N ARG A 155 -13.82 -12.60 10.38
CA ARG A 155 -14.10 -13.97 9.92
C ARG A 155 -12.89 -14.88 10.11
N THR A 156 -11.67 -14.35 9.94
CA THR A 156 -10.42 -15.08 10.13
C THR A 156 -10.14 -15.29 11.62
N ALA A 157 -10.35 -14.27 12.45
CA ALA A 157 -10.18 -14.36 13.88
C ALA A 157 -11.25 -15.27 14.55
N GLY A 158 -12.44 -15.40 13.94
CA GLY A 158 -13.48 -16.35 14.36
C GLY A 158 -13.14 -17.81 14.02
N MET A 159 -12.49 -18.05 12.86
CA MET A 159 -11.92 -19.37 12.55
C MET A 159 -10.78 -19.76 13.52
N GLU A 160 -10.16 -18.78 14.17
CA GLU A 160 -9.11 -18.98 15.18
C GLU A 160 -9.65 -19.14 16.62
N GLY A 161 -10.97 -19.16 16.81
CA GLY A 161 -11.62 -19.48 18.11
C GLY A 161 -11.73 -18.32 19.09
N ILE A 162 -11.38 -17.09 18.68
CA ILE A 162 -11.47 -15.90 19.53
C ILE A 162 -12.90 -15.35 19.43
N ARG A 163 -13.47 -14.92 20.57
CA ARG A 163 -14.83 -14.35 20.62
C ARG A 163 -14.76 -12.91 20.08
N HIS A 164 -15.54 -12.59 19.05
CA HIS A 164 -15.58 -11.27 18.42
C HIS A 164 -16.97 -10.65 18.50
N SER A 165 -17.06 -9.34 18.68
CA SER A 165 -18.31 -8.58 18.61
C SER A 165 -18.05 -7.27 17.87
N CYS A 166 -18.88 -6.95 16.89
CA CYS A 166 -18.84 -5.70 16.14
C CYS A 166 -20.04 -4.85 16.56
N ASN A 167 -19.83 -3.55 16.78
CA ASN A 167 -20.90 -2.56 16.97
C ASN A 167 -20.64 -1.37 16.05
#